data_AF-A0A497NCD1-F1
#
_entry.id   AF-A0A497NCD1-F1
#
_cell.length_a   1.000
_cell.length_b   1.000
_cell.length_c   1.000
_cell.angle_alpha   90.00
_cell.angle_beta   90.00
_cell.angle_gamma   90.00
#
_symmetry.space_group_name_H-M   'P 1'
#
loop_
_entity.id
_entity.type
_entity.pdbx_description
1 polymer ?
#
loop_
_entity_poly.entity_id
_entity_poly.type
_entity_poly.pdbx_seq_one_letter_code
_entity_poly.pdbx_strand_id
1 'polypeptide(L)'
;MCTVNEWKEITIDLTSLKKEGVSFFLNCLKSIPPINDALIVIKESKKTHSSRYAFRPYALAVRLWLEKEAVKIIPKDLRDFLNNSSKHYTAQEWRTSTVLSAITTESLLADLYEEEYHESAPSKATLGMLFELAQKKVDFPENVKQFITMTNQARISAVHRSRFLVSDRAAINALYGAINFIMWYFSEYLKR
;
A
#
# COMPACT_ATOMS: atom_id res chain seq x y z
N MET A 1 37.39 4.18 -0.63
CA MET A 1 36.64 4.53 -1.86
C MET A 1 35.36 3.71 -1.91
N CYS A 2 34.23 4.38 -1.74
CA CYS A 2 32.91 4.13 -2.32
C CYS A 2 31.95 5.11 -1.64
N THR A 3 32.02 6.37 -2.07
CA THR A 3 31.05 7.40 -1.77
C THR A 3 29.89 7.24 -2.74
N VAL A 4 28.74 6.79 -2.24
CA VAL A 4 27.46 6.94 -2.95
C VAL A 4 26.41 7.31 -1.91
N ASN A 5 26.40 8.59 -1.52
CA ASN A 5 25.22 9.22 -0.93
C ASN A 5 24.50 9.98 -2.07
N GLU A 6 23.96 9.24 -3.04
CA GLU A 6 23.00 9.79 -3.98
C GLU A 6 21.65 9.86 -3.29
N TRP A 7 21.41 10.96 -2.57
CA TRP A 7 20.05 11.31 -2.18
C TRP A 7 19.26 11.55 -3.47
N LYS A 8 18.30 10.67 -3.79
CA LYS A 8 17.32 10.94 -4.84
C LYS A 8 16.41 12.07 -4.36
N GLU A 9 16.71 13.28 -4.79
CA GLU A 9 15.82 14.42 -4.63
C GLU A 9 14.53 14.14 -5.40
N ILE A 10 13.39 14.11 -4.70
CA ILE A 10 12.08 13.95 -5.33
C ILE A 10 11.31 15.25 -5.13
N THR A 11 11.19 16.00 -6.22
CA THR A 11 10.39 17.22 -6.27
C THR A 11 8.94 16.85 -6.57
N ILE A 12 8.04 17.27 -5.68
CA ILE A 12 6.60 17.06 -5.83
C ILE A 12 5.92 18.43 -5.91
N ASP A 13 5.27 18.70 -7.04
CA ASP A 13 4.40 19.87 -7.18
C ASP A 13 2.98 19.53 -6.72
N LEU A 14 2.60 20.06 -5.56
CA LEU A 14 1.24 19.95 -5.03
C LEU A 14 0.44 21.20 -5.38
N THR A 15 -0.72 21.01 -6.01
CA THR A 15 -1.72 22.06 -6.20
C THR A 15 -2.97 21.74 -5.39
N SER A 16 -3.39 22.64 -4.51
CA SER A 16 -4.65 22.51 -3.77
C SER A 16 -5.50 23.77 -3.89
N LEU A 17 -6.82 23.60 -3.98
CA LEU A 17 -7.79 24.70 -4.05
C LEU A 17 -8.05 25.35 -2.68
N LYS A 18 -7.69 24.67 -1.58
CA LYS A 18 -7.88 25.17 -0.21
C LYS A 18 -6.66 24.83 0.65
N LYS A 19 -6.33 25.69 1.63
CA LYS A 19 -5.17 25.50 2.52
C LYS A 19 -5.22 24.18 3.28
N GLU A 20 -6.43 23.75 3.65
CA GLU A 20 -6.66 22.50 4.38
C GLU A 20 -6.19 21.28 3.57
N GLY A 21 -6.26 21.33 2.24
CA GLY A 21 -5.82 20.23 1.38
C GLY A 21 -4.29 20.10 1.34
N VAL A 22 -3.55 21.20 1.44
CA VAL A 22 -2.08 21.18 1.59
C VAL A 22 -1.70 20.61 2.95
N SER A 23 -2.35 21.08 4.02
CA SER A 23 -2.12 20.58 5.38
C SER A 23 -2.45 19.10 5.51
N PHE A 24 -3.56 18.63 4.93
CA PHE A 24 -3.94 17.22 4.91
C PHE A 24 -2.92 16.38 4.15
N PHE A 25 -2.47 16.83 2.99
CA PHE A 25 -1.43 16.16 2.21
C PHE A 25 -0.11 16.03 2.97
N LEU A 26 0.34 17.13 3.59
CA LEU A 26 1.55 17.12 4.42
C LEU A 26 1.40 16.17 5.62
N ASN A 27 0.22 16.13 6.24
CA ASN A 27 -0.07 15.19 7.32
C ASN A 27 -0.11 13.74 6.83
N CYS A 28 -0.65 13.48 5.64
CA CYS A 28 -0.60 12.16 5.00
C CYS A 28 0.84 11.72 4.73
N LEU A 29 1.70 12.60 4.23
CA LEU A 29 3.13 12.29 4.04
C LEU A 29 3.83 12.02 5.38
N LYS A 30 3.50 12.78 6.43
CA LYS A 30 4.03 12.57 7.79
C LYS A 30 3.51 11.28 8.46
N SER A 31 2.32 10.81 8.08
CA SER A 31 1.77 9.54 8.56
C SER A 31 2.43 8.31 7.94
N ILE A 32 3.33 8.51 6.97
CA ILE A 32 4.12 7.45 6.34
C ILE A 32 5.47 7.36 7.08
N PRO A 33 5.81 6.22 7.70
CA PRO A 33 6.96 6.13 8.61
C PRO A 33 8.31 6.14 7.87
N PRO A 34 9.41 6.39 8.59
CA PRO A 34 9.88 7.71 8.95
C PRO A 34 10.35 8.48 7.70
N ILE A 35 9.46 9.13 6.94
CA ILE A 35 9.88 10.13 5.92
C ILE A 35 10.34 11.43 6.61
N ASN A 36 10.15 11.51 7.93
CA ASN A 36 10.34 12.69 8.76
C ASN A 36 11.71 13.37 8.64
N ASP A 37 12.78 12.64 8.33
CA ASP A 37 14.14 13.21 8.34
C ASP A 37 14.58 13.80 6.99
N ALA A 38 13.81 13.63 5.91
CA ALA A 38 14.24 13.99 4.55
C ALA A 38 13.26 14.88 3.77
N LEU A 39 12.20 15.40 4.40
CA LEU A 39 11.19 16.20 3.69
C LEU A 39 11.57 17.68 3.71
N ILE A 40 12.30 18.11 2.68
CA ILE A 40 12.66 19.52 2.46
C ILE A 40 11.61 20.15 1.55
N VAL A 41 10.88 21.16 2.06
CA VAL A 41 9.96 21.96 1.24
C VAL A 41 10.77 23.01 0.48
N ILE A 42 11.08 22.73 -0.79
CA ILE A 42 11.98 23.56 -1.61
C ILE A 42 11.28 24.86 -2.05
N LYS A 43 9.97 24.83 -2.32
CA LYS A 43 9.22 26.01 -2.80
C LYS A 43 7.70 25.85 -2.61
N GLU A 44 7.06 26.80 -1.95
CA GLU A 44 5.59 26.90 -1.92
C GLU A 44 5.12 27.91 -2.97
N SER A 45 4.48 27.44 -4.04
CA SER A 45 3.99 28.25 -5.15
C SER A 45 2.48 28.49 -5.04
N LYS A 46 2.06 29.76 -4.93
CA LYS A 46 0.63 30.17 -4.89
C LYS A 46 -0.07 30.20 -6.26
N LYS A 47 0.57 29.73 -7.33
CA LYS A 47 0.03 29.88 -8.69
C LYS A 47 -0.09 28.53 -9.37
N THR A 48 -1.31 28.00 -9.40
CA THR A 48 -1.96 27.46 -10.60
C THR A 48 -3.34 26.89 -10.26
N HIS A 49 -4.33 27.26 -11.07
CA HIS A 49 -5.70 26.77 -10.99
C HIS A 49 -5.89 25.67 -12.05
N SER A 50 -5.86 24.40 -11.66
CA SER A 50 -6.33 23.31 -12.53
C SER A 50 -6.86 22.15 -11.70
N SER A 51 -8.14 21.85 -11.87
CA SER A 51 -8.93 20.89 -11.10
C SER A 51 -8.86 19.44 -11.60
N ARG A 52 -7.98 19.12 -12.57
CA ARG A 52 -7.96 17.80 -13.25
C ARG A 52 -6.86 16.85 -12.81
N TYR A 53 -5.88 17.30 -12.04
CA TYR A 53 -4.78 16.47 -11.54
C TYR A 53 -4.70 16.60 -10.02
N ALA A 54 -5.53 15.84 -9.31
CA ALA A 54 -5.27 15.59 -7.90
C ALA A 54 -4.04 14.67 -7.84
N PHE A 55 -2.86 15.27 -7.63
CA PHE A 55 -1.63 14.54 -7.37
C PHE A 55 -1.85 13.60 -6.18
N ARG A 56 -1.72 12.28 -6.40
CA ARG A 56 -1.93 11.26 -5.36
C ARG A 56 -0.58 10.78 -4.86
N PRO A 57 -0.08 11.33 -3.74
CA PRO A 57 1.28 11.06 -3.26
C PRO A 57 1.46 9.62 -2.77
N TYR A 58 0.35 8.91 -2.53
CA TYR A 58 0.38 7.70 -1.75
C TYR A 58 1.20 6.60 -2.43
N ALA A 59 1.00 6.35 -3.73
CA ALA A 59 1.80 5.35 -4.46
C ALA A 59 3.30 5.73 -4.50
N LEU A 60 3.61 7.02 -4.63
CA LEU A 60 5.00 7.51 -4.59
C LEU A 60 5.62 7.33 -3.21
N ALA A 61 4.89 7.65 -2.16
CA ALA A 61 5.36 7.53 -0.79
C ALA A 61 5.49 6.07 -0.35
N VAL A 62 4.63 5.17 -0.85
CA VAL A 62 4.81 3.72 -0.74
C VAL A 62 6.13 3.28 -1.39
N ARG A 63 6.41 3.75 -2.61
CA ARG A 63 7.66 3.41 -3.30
C ARG A 63 8.88 3.86 -2.49
N LEU A 64 8.86 5.10 -1.99
CA LEU A 64 9.92 5.64 -1.13
C LEU A 64 10.09 4.85 0.18
N TRP A 65 8.97 4.41 0.77
CA TRP A 65 9.02 3.59 1.99
C TRP A 65 9.66 2.23 1.74
N LEU A 66 9.30 1.54 0.64
CA LEU A 66 9.87 0.24 0.27
C LEU A 66 11.39 0.28 0.00
N GLU A 67 11.94 1.44 -0.33
CA GLU A 67 13.38 1.64 -0.54
C GLU A 67 14.17 1.76 0.78
N LYS A 68 13.51 1.90 1.95
CA LYS A 68 14.18 2.06 3.25
C LYS A 68 14.72 0.76 3.82
N GLU A 69 15.84 0.87 4.52
CA GLU A 69 16.52 -0.27 5.15
C GLU A 69 15.67 -0.97 6.23
N ALA A 70 14.87 -0.22 6.99
CA ALA A 70 13.94 -0.77 7.97
C ALA A 70 12.90 -1.73 7.36
N VAL A 71 12.68 -1.67 6.05
CA VAL A 71 11.71 -2.49 5.32
C VAL A 71 12.35 -3.80 4.83
N LYS A 72 13.65 -4.03 5.07
CA LYS A 72 14.34 -5.29 4.73
C LYS A 72 13.82 -6.51 5.51
N ILE A 73 13.14 -6.31 6.64
CA ILE A 73 12.46 -7.39 7.38
C ILE A 73 11.30 -8.00 6.58
N ILE A 74 10.72 -7.23 5.65
CA ILE A 74 9.67 -7.72 4.77
C ILE A 74 10.31 -8.59 3.67
N PRO A 75 9.80 -9.81 3.43
CA PRO A 75 10.21 -10.68 2.33
C PRO A 75 10.30 -9.94 1.00
N LYS A 76 11.33 -10.27 0.20
CA LYS A 76 11.67 -9.55 -1.03
C LYS A 76 10.53 -9.62 -2.05
N ASP A 77 9.91 -10.78 -2.20
CA ASP A 77 8.75 -11.03 -3.04
C ASP A 77 7.56 -10.13 -2.70
N LEU A 78 7.20 -10.00 -1.42
CA LEU A 78 6.13 -9.08 -0.99
C LEU A 78 6.46 -7.61 -1.31
N ARG A 79 7.73 -7.21 -1.11
CA ARG A 79 8.18 -5.87 -1.50
C ARG A 79 8.14 -5.65 -3.01
N ASP A 80 8.52 -6.65 -3.79
CA ASP A 80 8.50 -6.59 -5.24
C ASP A 80 7.06 -6.47 -5.77
N PHE A 81 6.10 -7.20 -5.18
CA PHE A 81 4.67 -7.05 -5.50
C PHE A 81 4.14 -5.64 -5.20
N LEU A 82 4.45 -5.08 -4.02
CA LEU A 82 4.01 -3.73 -3.65
C LEU A 82 4.68 -2.63 -4.50
N ASN A 83 5.96 -2.78 -4.81
CA ASN A 83 6.69 -1.86 -5.67
C ASN A 83 6.12 -1.86 -7.09
N ASN A 84 5.88 -3.06 -7.64
CA ASN A 84 5.28 -3.19 -8.96
C ASN A 84 3.82 -2.70 -8.96
N SER A 85 3.04 -2.96 -7.91
CA SER A 85 1.70 -2.40 -7.77
C SER A 85 1.73 -0.87 -7.86
N SER A 86 2.67 -0.24 -7.16
CA SER A 86 2.86 1.21 -7.17
C SER A 86 3.23 1.74 -8.56
N LYS A 87 4.13 1.05 -9.28
CA LYS A 87 4.51 1.39 -10.67
C LYS A 87 3.33 1.28 -11.63
N HIS A 88 2.59 0.18 -11.57
CA HIS A 88 1.41 -0.04 -12.42
C HIS A 88 0.30 0.96 -12.10
N TYR A 89 0.13 1.35 -10.84
CA TYR A 89 -0.79 2.42 -10.47
C TYR A 89 -0.43 3.75 -11.16
N THR A 90 0.85 4.15 -11.10
CA THR A 90 1.34 5.36 -11.78
C THR A 90 1.18 5.28 -13.31
N ALA A 91 1.36 4.09 -13.89
CA ALA A 91 1.12 3.83 -15.31
C ALA A 91 -0.38 3.76 -15.70
N GLN A 92 -1.30 3.97 -14.74
CA GLN A 92 -2.75 3.85 -14.93
C GLN A 92 -3.22 2.43 -15.28
N GLU A 93 -2.39 1.43 -15.01
CA GLU A 93 -2.70 0.01 -15.14
C GLU A 93 -3.38 -0.50 -13.85
N TRP A 94 -4.55 0.07 -13.55
CA TRP A 94 -5.24 -0.10 -12.26
C TRP A 94 -5.58 -1.55 -11.93
N ARG A 95 -5.93 -2.37 -12.94
CA ARG A 95 -6.20 -3.79 -12.75
C ARG A 95 -4.95 -4.53 -12.26
N THR A 96 -3.81 -4.31 -12.91
CA THR A 96 -2.54 -4.94 -12.53
C THR A 96 -2.10 -4.51 -11.13
N SER A 97 -2.20 -3.22 -10.82
CA SER A 97 -1.93 -2.70 -9.47
C SER A 97 -2.82 -3.38 -8.42
N THR A 98 -4.12 -3.48 -8.68
CA THR A 98 -5.07 -4.13 -7.75
C THR A 98 -4.72 -5.60 -7.51
N VAL A 99 -4.39 -6.34 -8.57
CA VAL A 99 -4.03 -7.76 -8.47
C VAL A 99 -2.75 -7.95 -7.66
N LEU A 100 -1.71 -7.15 -7.88
CA LEU A 100 -0.45 -7.26 -7.14
C LEU A 100 -0.61 -6.92 -5.65
N SER A 101 -1.42 -5.91 -5.32
CA SER A 101 -1.78 -5.61 -3.94
C SER A 101 -2.58 -6.73 -3.27
N ALA A 102 -3.48 -7.37 -4.02
CA ALA A 102 -4.23 -8.52 -3.54
C ALA A 102 -3.34 -9.75 -3.29
N ILE A 103 -2.41 -10.06 -4.20
CA ILE A 103 -1.42 -11.14 -4.02
C ILE A 103 -0.62 -10.92 -2.74
N THR A 104 -0.15 -9.71 -2.49
CA THR A 104 0.58 -9.38 -1.25
C THR A 104 -0.27 -9.70 0.00
N THR A 105 -1.56 -9.36 -0.03
CA THR A 105 -2.49 -9.59 1.08
C THR A 105 -2.81 -11.08 1.24
N GLU A 106 -2.99 -11.80 0.13
CA GLU A 106 -3.21 -13.25 0.10
C GLU A 106 -2.01 -14.01 0.68
N SER A 107 -0.78 -13.66 0.28
CA SER A 107 0.44 -14.27 0.80
C SER A 107 0.57 -14.10 2.31
N LEU A 108 0.35 -12.89 2.84
CA LEU A 108 0.41 -12.66 4.29
C LEU A 108 -0.68 -13.41 5.07
N LEU A 109 -1.89 -13.53 4.50
CA LEU A 109 -2.94 -14.32 5.13
C LEU A 109 -2.65 -15.82 5.10
N ALA A 110 -1.97 -16.31 4.05
CA ALA A 110 -1.48 -17.68 3.99
C ALA A 110 -0.40 -17.90 5.05
N ASP A 111 0.59 -17.01 5.16
CA ASP A 111 1.65 -17.08 6.18
C ASP A 111 1.05 -17.12 7.59
N LEU A 112 0.10 -16.23 7.89
CA LEU A 112 -0.64 -16.21 9.16
C LEU A 112 -1.38 -17.52 9.42
N TYR A 113 -2.05 -18.07 8.41
CA TYR A 113 -2.75 -19.34 8.55
C TYR A 113 -1.77 -20.47 8.87
N GLU A 114 -0.67 -20.56 8.13
CA GLU A 114 0.34 -21.61 8.32
C GLU A 114 1.01 -21.51 9.69
N GLU A 115 1.26 -20.29 10.16
CA GLU A 115 1.83 -20.01 11.48
C GLU A 115 0.89 -20.44 12.61
N GLU A 116 -0.40 -20.10 12.52
CA GLU A 116 -1.40 -20.35 13.57
C GLU A 116 -1.95 -21.78 13.57
N TYR A 117 -1.98 -22.44 12.41
CA TYR A 117 -2.52 -23.79 12.27
C TYR A 117 -1.42 -24.86 12.18
N HIS A 118 -0.16 -24.48 11.92
CA HIS A 118 0.96 -25.41 11.69
C HIS A 118 0.70 -26.41 10.55
N GLU A 119 -0.10 -25.99 9.57
CA GLU A 119 -0.51 -26.76 8.40
C GLU A 119 -0.43 -25.86 7.17
N SER A 120 -0.14 -26.42 5.99
CA SER A 120 -0.09 -25.64 4.75
C SER A 120 -1.42 -24.99 4.42
N ALA A 121 -1.37 -23.74 3.94
CA ALA A 121 -2.56 -23.02 3.51
C ALA A 121 -3.26 -23.77 2.37
N PRO A 122 -4.61 -23.78 2.31
CA PRO A 122 -5.31 -24.50 1.26
C PRO A 122 -5.00 -23.91 -0.11
N SER A 123 -4.46 -24.72 -1.02
CA SER A 123 -3.93 -24.26 -2.33
C SER A 123 -4.95 -23.59 -3.27
N LYS A 124 -6.25 -23.77 -3.01
CA LYS A 124 -7.34 -23.14 -3.78
C LYS A 124 -8.04 -22.02 -3.01
N ALA A 125 -7.57 -21.66 -1.82
CA ALA A 125 -8.17 -20.61 -1.03
C ALA A 125 -8.00 -19.25 -1.72
N THR A 126 -9.08 -18.47 -1.73
CA THR A 126 -9.05 -17.06 -2.17
C THR A 126 -8.73 -16.16 -0.98
N LEU A 127 -8.38 -14.89 -1.23
CA LEU A 127 -8.19 -13.89 -0.16
C LEU A 127 -9.31 -13.92 0.89
N GLY A 128 -10.57 -13.89 0.44
CA GLY A 128 -11.72 -13.92 1.35
C GLY A 128 -11.76 -15.19 2.21
N MET A 129 -11.49 -16.35 1.63
CA MET A 129 -11.46 -17.61 2.36
C MET A 129 -10.31 -17.67 3.36
N LEU A 130 -9.10 -17.23 2.97
CA LEU A 130 -7.95 -17.17 3.88
C LEU A 130 -8.24 -16.22 5.05
N PHE A 131 -8.89 -15.08 4.79
CA PHE A 131 -9.27 -14.13 5.84
C PHE A 131 -10.28 -14.72 6.82
N GLU A 132 -11.30 -15.44 6.34
CA GLU A 132 -12.26 -16.14 7.20
C GLU A 132 -11.61 -17.25 8.02
N LEU A 133 -10.62 -17.96 7.46
CA LEU A 133 -9.88 -19.00 8.17
C LEU A 133 -8.97 -18.40 9.24
N ALA A 134 -8.17 -17.39 8.89
CA ALA A 134 -7.24 -16.74 9.83
C ALA A 134 -7.99 -16.10 11.01
N GLN A 135 -9.15 -15.48 10.77
CA GLN A 135 -9.97 -14.84 11.82
C GLN A 135 -10.46 -15.78 12.91
N LYS A 136 -10.43 -17.10 12.70
CA LYS A 136 -10.83 -18.08 13.73
C LYS A 136 -9.80 -18.22 14.84
N LYS A 137 -8.53 -17.87 14.59
CA LYS A 137 -7.43 -17.94 15.57
C LYS A 137 -6.77 -16.59 15.85
N VAL A 138 -6.72 -15.71 14.85
CA VAL A 138 -6.11 -14.38 14.96
C VAL A 138 -7.17 -13.34 15.29
N ASP A 139 -7.01 -12.66 16.41
CA ASP A 139 -7.83 -11.49 16.76
C ASP A 139 -7.30 -10.24 16.04
N PHE A 140 -7.83 -10.00 14.83
CA PHE A 140 -7.47 -8.83 14.04
C PHE A 140 -8.08 -7.55 14.62
N PRO A 141 -7.29 -6.46 14.75
CA PRO A 141 -7.84 -5.13 14.98
C PRO A 141 -8.84 -4.72 13.88
N GLU A 142 -9.86 -3.94 14.23
CA GLU A 142 -10.97 -3.60 13.32
C GLU A 142 -10.49 -2.83 12.07
N ASN A 143 -9.50 -1.95 12.22
CA ASN A 143 -8.85 -1.27 11.10
C ASN A 143 -8.17 -2.27 10.15
N VAL A 144 -7.52 -3.31 10.68
CA VAL A 144 -6.86 -4.35 9.88
C VAL A 144 -7.89 -5.16 9.10
N LYS A 145 -9.02 -5.52 9.73
CA LYS A 145 -10.15 -6.19 9.05
C LYS A 145 -10.67 -5.36 7.87
N GLN A 146 -10.79 -4.05 8.06
CA GLN A 146 -11.19 -3.11 7.00
C GLN A 146 -10.18 -3.06 5.86
N PHE A 147 -8.88 -3.03 6.15
CA PHE A 147 -7.83 -3.04 5.13
C PHE A 147 -7.89 -4.29 4.25
N ILE A 148 -8.03 -5.47 4.87
CA ILE A 148 -8.12 -6.75 4.17
C ILE A 148 -9.40 -6.82 3.32
N THR A 149 -10.53 -6.42 3.90
CA THR A 149 -11.84 -6.42 3.22
C THR A 149 -11.84 -5.49 2.02
N MET A 150 -11.27 -4.29 2.18
CA MET A 150 -11.15 -3.31 1.10
C MET A 150 -10.30 -3.84 -0.06
N THR A 151 -9.17 -4.49 0.23
CA THR A 151 -8.35 -5.14 -0.80
C THR A 151 -9.11 -6.27 -1.50
N ASN A 152 -9.84 -7.10 -0.75
CA ASN A 152 -10.63 -8.19 -1.32
C ASN A 152 -11.73 -7.70 -2.26
N GLN A 153 -12.46 -6.64 -1.87
CA GLN A 153 -13.50 -6.04 -2.72
C GLN A 153 -12.92 -5.50 -4.04
N ALA A 154 -11.75 -4.85 -3.97
CA ALA A 154 -11.05 -4.39 -5.16
C ALA A 154 -10.59 -5.56 -6.05
N ARG A 155 -10.04 -6.63 -5.46
CA ARG A 155 -9.65 -7.86 -6.15
C ARG A 155 -10.82 -8.51 -6.87
N ILE A 156 -11.97 -8.68 -6.20
CA ILE A 156 -13.17 -9.28 -6.80
C ILE A 156 -13.57 -8.51 -8.07
N SER A 157 -13.52 -7.17 -8.00
CA SER A 157 -13.81 -6.29 -9.14
C SER A 157 -12.79 -6.44 -10.28
N ALA A 158 -11.52 -6.70 -9.95
CA ALA A 158 -10.42 -6.78 -10.90
C ALA A 158 -10.29 -8.15 -11.60
N VAL A 159 -10.54 -9.25 -10.88
CA VAL A 159 -10.29 -10.63 -11.31
C VAL A 159 -11.51 -11.26 -11.95
N HIS A 160 -12.71 -11.06 -11.39
CA HIS A 160 -13.92 -11.51 -12.07
C HIS A 160 -14.19 -10.55 -13.24
N ARG A 161 -14.64 -11.09 -14.40
CA ARG A 161 -15.21 -10.29 -15.50
C ARG A 161 -16.53 -9.65 -15.05
N SER A 162 -16.46 -8.85 -14.00
CA SER A 162 -17.56 -8.03 -13.54
C SER A 162 -17.75 -6.92 -14.57
N ARG A 163 -18.98 -6.48 -14.77
CA ARG A 163 -19.31 -5.33 -15.65
C ARG A 163 -18.72 -4.01 -15.13
N PHE A 164 -18.03 -4.02 -13.99
CA PHE A 164 -17.47 -2.85 -13.35
C PHE A 164 -16.06 -2.56 -13.86
N LEU A 165 -15.84 -1.34 -14.34
CA LEU A 165 -14.50 -0.85 -14.61
C LEU A 165 -13.71 -0.83 -13.30
N VAL A 166 -12.54 -1.48 -13.29
CA VAL A 166 -11.56 -1.28 -12.22
C VAL A 166 -11.21 0.21 -12.25
N SER A 167 -11.54 0.91 -11.18
CA SER A 167 -11.29 2.35 -11.08
C SER A 167 -9.94 2.61 -10.42
N ASP A 168 -9.39 3.78 -10.72
CA ASP A 168 -8.28 4.38 -9.97
C ASP A 168 -8.51 4.30 -8.45
N ARG A 169 -9.74 4.61 -7.98
CA ARG A 169 -10.10 4.51 -6.55
C ARG A 169 -9.98 3.08 -6.01
N ALA A 170 -10.37 2.07 -6.80
CA ALA A 170 -10.24 0.67 -6.39
C ALA A 170 -8.76 0.26 -6.28
N ALA A 171 -7.93 0.67 -7.23
CA ALA A 171 -6.49 0.37 -7.21
C ALA A 171 -5.77 1.03 -6.04
N ILE A 172 -6.03 2.31 -5.77
CA ILE A 172 -5.40 2.98 -4.63
C ILE A 172 -5.87 2.41 -3.29
N ASN A 173 -7.13 2.02 -3.18
CA ASN A 173 -7.68 1.36 -2.00
C ASN A 173 -7.03 -0.02 -1.78
N ALA A 174 -6.85 -0.81 -2.84
CA ALA A 174 -6.14 -2.09 -2.73
C ALA A 174 -4.69 -1.91 -2.28
N LEU A 175 -3.98 -0.94 -2.86
CA LEU A 175 -2.60 -0.63 -2.46
C LEU A 175 -2.54 -0.15 -1.00
N TYR A 176 -3.46 0.73 -0.60
CA TYR A 176 -3.56 1.21 0.77
C TYR A 176 -3.84 0.08 1.75
N GLY A 177 -4.80 -0.81 1.44
CA GLY A 177 -5.14 -1.94 2.29
C GLY A 177 -3.97 -2.90 2.46
N ALA A 178 -3.30 -3.26 1.37
CA ALA A 178 -2.13 -4.14 1.40
C ALA A 178 -0.97 -3.55 2.23
N ILE A 179 -0.69 -2.25 2.08
CA ILE A 179 0.39 -1.58 2.82
C ILE A 179 0.12 -1.49 4.31
N ASN A 180 -1.11 -1.15 4.72
CA ASN A 180 -1.40 -1.07 6.14
C ASN A 180 -1.45 -2.46 6.79
N PHE A 181 -1.89 -3.48 6.05
CA PHE A 181 -1.88 -4.86 6.54
C PHE A 181 -0.46 -5.39 6.74
N ILE A 182 0.43 -5.19 5.76
CA ILE A 182 1.83 -5.62 5.87
C ILE A 182 2.54 -4.87 7.00
N MET A 183 2.26 -3.58 7.18
CA MET A 183 2.82 -2.81 8.29
C MET A 183 2.41 -3.43 9.63
N TRP A 184 1.12 -3.65 9.84
CA TRP A 184 0.62 -4.29 11.06
C TRP A 184 1.27 -5.65 11.32
N TYR A 185 1.36 -6.50 10.29
CA TYR A 185 1.93 -7.85 10.43
C TYR A 185 3.37 -7.80 10.94
N PHE A 186 4.24 -7.00 10.33
CA PHE A 186 5.65 -6.93 10.71
C PHE A 186 5.94 -6.01 11.92
N SER A 187 5.09 -5.03 12.21
CA SER A 187 5.34 -4.09 13.32
C SER A 187 4.71 -4.50 14.64
N GLU A 188 3.59 -5.22 14.60
CA GLU A 188 2.77 -5.55 15.77
C GLU A 188 2.58 -7.06 15.96
N TYR A 189 2.20 -7.80 14.92
CA TYR A 189 1.86 -9.22 15.06
C TYR A 189 3.10 -10.08 15.34
N LEU A 190 4.14 -10.00 14.49
CA LEU A 190 5.37 -10.80 14.65
C LEU A 190 6.21 -10.48 15.91
N LYS A 191 5.83 -9.45 16.69
CA LYS A 191 6.49 -9.10 17.95
C LYS A 191 5.81 -9.70 19.19
N ARG A 192 4.68 -10.37 19.03
CA ARG A 192 3.98 -11.09 20.11
C ARG A 192 4.68 -12.40 20.43
#